data_AF-A0A958PDA3-F1
#
_entry.id   AF-A0A958PDA3-F1
#
_cell.length_a   1.000
_cell.length_b   1.000
_cell.length_c   1.000
_cell.angle_alpha   90.00
_cell.angle_beta   90.00
_cell.angle_gamma   90.00
#
_symmetry.space_group_name_H-M   'P 1'
#
loop_
_entity.id
_entity.type
_entity.pdbx_description
1 polymer ?
#
loop_
_entity_poly.entity_id
_entity_poly.type
_entity_poly.pdbx_seq_one_letter_code
_entity_poly.pdbx_strand_id
1 'polypeptide(L)'
;MKASLRILTLAAVKVVLFSAPFVYSAQEKKLPYYLCKSYKVVRTIRVETSEEDQCTTKYTKGGIDQIIGRAKSLHGCVGFLENVKGNLEKANWKCRNITNAKMDSNPQKNTKSVKR
;
A
#
# COMPACT_ATOMS: atom_id res chain seq x y z
N MET A 1 19.38 21.39 78.09
CA MET A 1 19.93 22.08 76.89
C MET A 1 19.07 21.68 75.70
N LYS A 2 18.63 22.66 74.90
CA LYS A 2 17.53 22.56 73.92
C LYS A 2 17.93 21.72 72.69
N ALA A 3 17.11 20.72 72.34
CA ALA A 3 17.22 19.98 71.08
C ALA A 3 16.59 20.81 69.95
N SER A 4 17.38 21.15 68.92
CA SER A 4 16.90 21.80 67.69
C SER A 4 16.92 20.79 66.55
N LEU A 5 15.81 20.07 66.38
CA LEU A 5 15.60 19.16 65.26
C LEU A 5 14.93 19.94 64.12
N ARG A 6 15.69 20.30 63.07
CA ARG A 6 15.14 20.93 61.87
C ARG A 6 14.52 19.85 60.98
N ILE A 7 13.19 19.89 60.85
CA ILE A 7 12.44 19.06 59.90
C ILE A 7 12.76 19.59 58.50
N LEU A 8 13.61 18.88 57.76
CA LEU A 8 13.75 19.06 56.31
C LEU A 8 12.48 18.49 55.67
N THR A 9 11.60 19.36 55.20
CA THR A 9 10.40 18.98 54.48
C THR A 9 10.79 18.37 53.12
N LEU A 10 10.72 17.05 53.03
CA LEU A 10 10.73 16.31 51.76
C LEU A 10 9.47 16.69 50.97
N ALA A 11 9.59 17.69 50.09
CA ALA A 11 8.58 17.94 49.09
C ALA A 11 8.52 16.73 48.14
N ALA A 12 7.48 15.92 48.29
CA ALA A 12 7.19 14.79 47.43
C ALA A 12 6.90 15.30 46.00
N VAL A 13 7.93 15.25 45.14
CA VAL A 13 7.77 15.48 43.70
C VAL A 13 6.98 14.30 43.13
N LYS A 14 5.67 14.48 42.93
CA LYS A 14 4.83 13.53 42.20
C LYS A 14 5.19 13.58 40.72
N VAL A 15 6.07 12.68 40.29
CA VAL A 15 6.32 12.43 38.86
C VAL A 15 5.06 11.77 38.29
N VAL A 16 4.21 12.55 37.64
CA VAL A 16 3.04 12.04 36.93
C VAL A 16 3.54 11.37 35.65
N LEU A 17 3.64 10.04 35.67
CA LEU A 17 3.89 9.22 34.49
C LEU A 17 2.67 9.27 33.56
N PHE A 18 2.64 10.27 32.67
CA PHE A 18 1.67 10.33 31.58
C PHE A 18 2.08 9.30 30.52
N SER A 19 1.50 8.10 30.58
CA SER A 19 1.65 7.09 29.52
C SER A 19 0.71 7.45 28.37
N ALA A 20 1.24 8.07 27.32
CA ALA A 20 0.47 8.29 26.10
C ALA A 20 0.24 6.95 25.39
N PRO A 21 -0.99 6.63 24.95
CA PRO A 21 -1.23 5.43 24.14
C PRO A 21 -0.55 5.60 22.78
N PHE A 22 0.49 4.80 22.52
CA PHE A 22 1.17 4.74 21.23
C PHE A 22 0.25 4.02 20.24
N VAL A 23 -0.49 4.79 19.44
CA VAL A 23 -1.33 4.23 18.37
C VAL A 23 -0.41 3.75 17.25
N TYR A 24 -0.18 2.43 17.17
CA TYR A 24 0.57 1.81 16.10
C TYR A 24 -0.37 1.60 14.90
N SER A 25 -0.36 2.54 13.95
CA SER A 25 -1.06 2.35 12.68
C SER A 25 -0.27 1.37 11.81
N ALA A 26 -0.86 0.22 11.48
CA ALA A 26 -0.29 -0.72 10.51
C ALA A 26 -0.18 -0.02 9.14
N GLN A 27 1.04 0.34 8.74
CA GLN A 27 1.29 0.92 7.43
C GLN A 27 1.24 -0.20 6.38
N GLU A 28 0.09 -0.35 5.72
CA GLU A 28 -0.09 -1.34 4.67
C GLU A 28 0.91 -1.05 3.53
N LYS A 29 1.89 -1.95 3.33
CA LYS A 29 2.90 -1.81 2.29
C LYS A 29 2.24 -1.96 0.93
N LYS A 30 2.01 -0.83 0.25
CA LYS A 30 1.42 -0.82 -1.08
C LYS A 30 2.41 -1.37 -2.10
N LEU A 31 1.97 -2.38 -2.85
CA LEU A 31 2.78 -3.01 -3.89
C LEU A 31 2.76 -2.22 -5.21
N PRO A 32 3.81 -2.30 -6.04
CA PRO A 32 3.86 -1.63 -7.34
C PRO A 32 2.69 -2.03 -8.24
N TYR A 33 2.00 -1.03 -8.78
CA TYR A 33 0.87 -1.19 -9.68
C TYR A 33 0.94 -0.13 -10.78
N TYR A 34 1.05 -0.57 -12.03
CA TYR A 34 1.11 0.29 -13.19
C TYR A 34 -0.08 0.07 -14.12
N LEU A 35 -0.58 1.17 -14.66
CA LEU A 35 -1.53 1.18 -15.75
C LEU A 35 -0.83 1.72 -16.98
N CYS A 36 -0.79 0.92 -18.04
CA CYS A 36 -0.20 1.28 -19.32
C CYS A 36 -1.30 1.43 -20.37
N LYS A 37 -1.31 2.57 -21.07
CA LYS A 37 -2.30 2.90 -22.09
C LYS A 37 -1.64 3.12 -23.45
N SER A 38 -2.24 2.58 -24.49
CA SER A 38 -1.95 2.90 -25.89
C SER A 38 -3.27 3.07 -26.63
N TYR A 39 -3.52 4.27 -27.15
CA TYR A 39 -4.80 4.67 -27.76
C TYR A 39 -6.01 4.30 -26.86
N LYS A 40 -6.85 3.37 -27.32
CA LYS A 40 -8.05 2.89 -26.62
C LYS A 40 -7.81 1.63 -25.78
N VAL A 41 -6.58 1.08 -25.79
CA VAL A 41 -6.23 -0.15 -25.09
C VAL A 41 -5.54 0.19 -23.77
N VAL A 42 -6.02 -0.41 -22.69
CA VAL A 42 -5.43 -0.31 -21.35
C VAL A 42 -4.96 -1.69 -20.91
N ARG A 43 -3.77 -1.73 -20.33
CA ARG A 43 -3.20 -2.92 -19.69
C ARG A 43 -2.71 -2.54 -18.31
N THR A 44 -2.69 -3.51 -17.41
CA THR A 44 -2.20 -3.28 -16.05
C THR A 44 -1.12 -4.29 -15.70
N ILE A 45 -0.15 -3.88 -14.90
CA ILE A 45 0.92 -4.73 -14.39
C ILE A 45 0.97 -4.52 -12.88
N ARG A 46 0.82 -5.58 -12.09
CA ARG A 46 0.82 -5.48 -10.63
C ARG A 46 1.59 -6.61 -9.99
N VAL A 47 2.15 -6.33 -8.82
CA VAL A 47 2.72 -7.34 -7.94
C VAL A 47 1.72 -7.63 -6.84
N GLU A 48 1.46 -8.91 -6.61
CA GLU A 48 0.68 -9.42 -5.50
C GLU A 48 1.59 -10.30 -4.62
N THR A 49 1.41 -10.26 -3.32
CA THR A 49 2.05 -11.19 -2.39
C THR A 49 1.10 -12.35 -2.14
N SER A 50 1.62 -13.57 -2.19
CA SER A 50 0.91 -14.80 -1.80
C SER A 50 1.23 -15.14 -0.35
N GLU A 51 0.40 -16.00 0.24
CA GLU A 51 0.77 -16.73 1.45
C GLU A 51 2.10 -17.48 1.17
N GLU A 52 3.05 -17.48 2.13
CA GLU A 52 4.42 -18.02 2.04
C GLU A 52 5.56 -17.11 1.52
N ASP A 53 5.47 -15.79 1.70
CA ASP A 53 6.53 -14.82 1.30
C ASP A 53 6.89 -14.83 -0.20
N GLN A 54 6.11 -15.51 -1.02
CA GLN A 54 6.25 -15.52 -2.47
C GLN A 54 5.42 -14.39 -3.05
N CYS A 55 5.93 -13.74 -4.08
CA CYS A 55 5.20 -12.74 -4.84
C CYS A 55 4.92 -13.25 -6.26
N THR A 56 3.83 -12.75 -6.83
CA THR A 56 3.39 -13.03 -8.19
C THR A 56 3.22 -11.71 -8.94
N THR A 57 3.79 -11.63 -10.14
CA THR A 57 3.55 -10.49 -11.03
C THR A 57 2.49 -10.86 -12.05
N LYS A 58 1.42 -10.07 -12.11
CA LYS A 58 0.30 -10.26 -13.04
C LYS A 58 0.27 -9.14 -14.07
N TYR A 59 -0.12 -9.50 -15.29
CA TYR A 59 -0.26 -8.62 -16.42
C TYR A 59 -1.60 -8.83 -17.11
N THR A 60 -2.36 -7.76 -17.32
CA THR A 60 -3.66 -7.83 -18.01
C THR A 60 -3.49 -7.66 -19.52
N LYS A 61 -3.96 -8.63 -20.31
CA LYS A 61 -4.02 -8.54 -21.77
C LYS A 61 -5.42 -8.94 -22.24
N GLY A 62 -6.12 -8.03 -22.92
CA GLY A 62 -7.48 -8.28 -23.40
C GLY A 62 -8.51 -8.48 -22.28
N GLY A 63 -8.30 -7.86 -21.12
CA GLY A 63 -9.16 -8.02 -19.95
C GLY A 63 -8.88 -9.26 -19.11
N ILE A 64 -7.94 -10.12 -19.52
CA ILE A 64 -7.56 -11.33 -18.80
C ILE A 64 -6.22 -11.10 -18.11
N ASP A 65 -6.17 -11.42 -16.82
CA ASP A 65 -4.93 -11.41 -16.04
C ASP A 65 -4.10 -12.67 -16.32
N GLN A 66 -2.82 -12.46 -16.61
CA GLN A 66 -1.85 -13.52 -16.84
C GLN A 66 -0.73 -13.40 -15.82
N ILE A 67 -0.31 -14.53 -15.27
CA ILE A 67 0.87 -14.58 -14.41
C ILE A 67 2.10 -14.56 -15.32
N ILE A 68 2.93 -13.54 -15.17
CA ILE A 68 4.15 -13.37 -15.98
C ILE A 68 5.42 -13.74 -15.22
N GLY A 69 5.31 -13.92 -13.90
CA GLY A 69 6.43 -14.34 -13.07
C GLY A 69 6.04 -14.59 -11.62
N ARG A 70 6.81 -15.43 -10.96
CA ARG A 70 6.77 -15.68 -9.52
C ARG A 70 8.18 -15.60 -8.96
N ALA A 71 8.34 -15.05 -7.78
CA ALA A 71 9.63 -14.99 -7.11
C ALA A 71 9.45 -15.09 -5.59
N LYS A 72 10.49 -15.54 -4.90
CA LYS A 72 10.54 -15.57 -3.42
C LYS A 72 10.85 -14.20 -2.81
N SER A 73 11.28 -13.24 -3.63
CA SER A 73 11.63 -11.90 -3.17
C SER A 73 10.86 -10.86 -3.97
N LEU A 74 10.44 -9.79 -3.29
CA LEU A 74 9.75 -8.68 -3.91
C LEU A 74 10.56 -8.09 -5.08
N HIS A 75 11.89 -8.01 -4.93
CA HIS A 75 12.80 -7.55 -5.98
C HIS A 75 12.64 -8.36 -7.29
N GLY A 76 12.50 -9.68 -7.20
CA GLY A 76 12.28 -10.53 -8.38
C GLY A 76 10.98 -10.21 -9.09
N CYS A 77 9.88 -10.03 -8.35
CA CYS A 77 8.58 -9.66 -8.93
C CYS A 77 8.58 -8.27 -9.57
N VAL A 78 9.26 -7.32 -8.93
CA VAL A 78 9.47 -5.98 -9.50
C VAL A 78 10.30 -6.05 -10.77
N GLY A 79 11.29 -6.94 -10.84
CA GLY A 79 12.07 -7.17 -12.07
C GLY A 79 11.19 -7.61 -13.26
N PHE A 80 10.28 -8.56 -13.07
CA PHE A 80 9.31 -8.94 -14.12
C PHE A 80 8.43 -7.77 -14.54
N LEU A 81 7.98 -6.97 -13.57
CA LEU A 81 7.14 -5.80 -13.83
C LEU A 81 7.89 -4.75 -14.67
N GLU A 82 9.11 -4.39 -14.27
CA GLU A 82 9.91 -3.37 -14.96
C GLU A 82 10.29 -3.83 -16.38
N ASN A 83 10.55 -5.12 -16.58
CA ASN A 83 10.80 -5.66 -17.92
C ASN A 83 9.58 -5.49 -18.84
N VAL A 84 8.38 -5.85 -18.38
CA VAL A 84 7.16 -5.69 -19.19
C VAL A 84 6.84 -4.22 -19.41
N LYS A 85 6.94 -3.40 -18.38
CA LYS A 85 6.74 -1.94 -18.47
C LYS A 85 7.71 -1.33 -19.49
N GLY A 86 9.00 -1.61 -19.40
CA GLY A 86 10.01 -1.10 -20.32
C GLY A 86 9.77 -1.53 -21.77
N ASN A 87 9.32 -2.77 -22.00
CA ASN A 87 8.94 -3.22 -23.34
C ASN A 87 7.71 -2.48 -23.88
N LEU A 88 6.71 -2.21 -23.05
CA LEU A 88 5.53 -1.43 -23.45
C LEU A 88 5.90 0.02 -23.75
N GLU A 89 6.73 0.65 -22.93
CA GLU A 89 7.20 2.03 -23.13
C GLU A 89 8.02 2.15 -24.41
N LYS A 90 8.91 1.20 -24.71
CA LYS A 90 9.62 1.10 -26.00
C LYS A 90 8.67 0.96 -27.19
N ALA A 91 7.51 0.33 -26.98
CA ALA A 91 6.43 0.23 -27.98
C ALA A 91 5.47 1.44 -27.95
N ASN A 92 5.89 2.58 -27.39
CA ASN A 92 5.14 3.85 -27.29
C ASN A 92 3.88 3.80 -26.39
N TRP A 93 3.78 2.86 -25.45
CA TRP A 93 2.74 2.90 -24.43
C TRP A 93 3.07 3.94 -23.35
N LYS A 94 2.04 4.55 -22.78
CA LYS A 94 2.18 5.47 -21.64
C LYS A 94 1.82 4.74 -20.36
N CYS A 95 2.82 4.44 -19.54
CA CYS A 95 2.65 3.79 -18.24
C CYS A 95 2.63 4.82 -17.12
N ARG A 96 1.69 4.67 -16.19
CA ARG A 96 1.56 5.48 -14.98
C ARG A 96 1.52 4.60 -13.74
N ASN A 97 2.21 5.01 -12.68
CA ASN A 97 2.11 4.36 -11.38
C ASN A 97 0.77 4.74 -10.74
N ILE A 98 -0.01 3.73 -10.35
CA ILE A 98 -1.31 3.85 -9.69
C ILE A 98 -1.35 3.13 -8.33
N THR A 99 -0.19 2.82 -7.75
CA THR A 99 -0.05 2.19 -6.43
C THR A 99 -0.83 2.94 -5.34
N ASN A 100 -0.92 4.26 -5.46
CA ASN A 100 -1.61 5.12 -4.51
C ASN A 100 -3.01 5.57 -4.93
N ALA A 101 -3.55 5.05 -6.03
CA ALA A 101 -4.84 5.48 -6.53
C ALA A 101 -5.94 5.21 -5.48
N LYS A 102 -6.66 6.26 -5.09
CA LYS A 102 -7.89 6.13 -4.31
C LYS A 102 -9.01 5.82 -5.28
N MET A 103 -9.69 4.69 -5.06
CA MET A 103 -10.95 4.45 -5.73
C MET A 103 -12.00 5.21 -4.93
N ASP A 104 -12.45 6.36 -5.42
CA ASP A 104 -13.62 7.01 -4.87
C ASP A 104 -14.80 6.06 -5.13
N SER A 105 -15.33 5.46 -4.07
CA SER A 105 -16.53 4.64 -4.16
C SER A 105 -17.72 5.56 -4.46
N ASN A 106 -17.92 5.91 -5.73
CA ASN A 106 -19.23 6.34 -6.18
C ASN A 106 -19.99 5.05 -6.55
N PRO A 107 -20.91 4.55 -5.70
CA PRO A 107 -21.74 3.41 -6.09
C PRO A 107 -22.49 3.80 -7.36
N GLN A 108 -22.13 3.15 -8.47
CA GLN A 108 -22.80 3.32 -9.75
C GLN A 108 -24.24 2.83 -9.58
N LYS A 109 -25.15 3.76 -9.29
CA LYS A 109 -26.60 3.53 -9.30
C LYS A 109 -26.97 3.09 -10.71
N ASN A 110 -27.03 1.78 -10.93
CA ASN A 110 -27.62 1.21 -12.13
C ASN A 110 -29.14 1.46 -12.07
N THR A 111 -29.56 2.58 -12.64
CA THR A 111 -30.97 2.89 -12.88
C THR A 111 -31.54 1.94 -13.93
N LYS A 112 -32.11 0.83 -13.49
CA LYS A 112 -33.19 0.16 -14.23
C LYS A 112 -34.52 0.47 -13.56
N SER A 113 -35.09 1.64 -13.89
CA SER A 113 -36.53 1.84 -13.76
C SER A 113 -37.22 0.96 -14.80
N VAL A 114 -37.61 -0.24 -14.41
CA VAL A 114 -38.65 -1.01 -15.11
C VAL A 114 -39.97 -0.31 -14.77
N LYS A 115 -40.43 0.52 -15.70
CA LYS A 115 -41.78 1.09 -15.68
C LYS A 115 -42.74 -0.02 -16.14
N ARG A 116 -43.64 -0.46 -15.26
CA ARG A 116 -44.92 -1.07 -15.62
C ARG A 116 -46.01 -0.21 -15.03
#